data_AF-A0A699XSZ7-F1
#
_entry.id   AF-A0A699XSZ7-F1
#
_cell.length_a   1.000
_cell.length_b   1.000
_cell.length_c   1.000
_cell.angle_alpha   90.00
_cell.angle_beta   90.00
_cell.angle_gamma   90.00
#
_symmetry.space_group_name_H-M   'P 1'
#
loop_
_entity.id
_entity.type
_entity.pdbx_description
1 polymer ?
#
loop_
_entity_poly.entity_id
_entity_poly.type
_entity_poly.pdbx_seq_one_letter_code
_entity_poly.pdbx_strand_id
1 'polypeptide(L)' 'MPELKIGDEVDVFIEDQEDANGQLILSRKKAKIKQAWNAIYAALENDTVLEGVVKRRTKGGLIMEMDGVEAFL' A
#
# COMPACT_ATOMS: atom_id res chain seq x y z
N MET A 1 -5.04 4.89 -12.68
CA MET A 1 -4.54 5.81 -11.63
C MET A 1 -5.56 6.93 -11.55
N PRO A 2 -6.07 7.31 -10.37
CA PRO A 2 -6.98 8.46 -10.33
C PRO A 2 -6.25 9.67 -10.89
N GLU A 3 -6.91 10.42 -11.77
CA GLU A 3 -6.40 11.70 -12.28
C GLU A 3 -6.22 12.65 -11.09
N LEU A 4 -4.98 12.86 -10.68
CA LEU A 4 -4.63 13.84 -9.66
C LEU A 4 -4.82 15.23 -10.26
N LYS A 5 -5.56 16.08 -9.54
CA LYS A 5 -5.73 17.49 -9.89
C LYS A 5 -4.76 18.34 -9.07
N ILE A 6 -4.46 19.51 -9.61
CA ILE A 6 -3.67 20.52 -8.89
C ILE A 6 -4.49 20.93 -7.67
N GLY A 7 -3.90 20.79 -6.48
CA GLY A 7 -4.55 21.08 -5.19
C GLY A 7 -4.97 19.82 -4.41
N ASP A 8 -4.84 18.63 -4.98
CA ASP A 8 -5.11 17.38 -4.25
C ASP A 8 -3.99 17.10 -3.23
N GLU A 9 -4.38 16.86 -1.98
CA GLU A 9 -3.47 16.37 -0.95
C GLU A 9 -3.19 14.89 -1.16
N VAL A 10 -1.91 14.50 -1.10
CA VAL A 10 -1.48 13.12 -1.28
C VAL A 10 -0.49 12.71 -0.21
N ASP A 11 -0.72 11.53 0.35
CA ASP A 11 0.25 10.91 1.23
C ASP A 11 1.44 10.39 0.44
N VAL A 12 2.63 10.78 0.89
CA VAL A 12 3.91 10.40 0.31
C VAL A 12 4.84 9.89 1.40
N PHE A 13 5.69 8.94 1.03
CA PHE A 13 6.71 8.41 1.92
C PHE A 13 8.04 9.06 1.58
N ILE A 14 8.71 9.66 2.55
CA ILE A 14 10.05 10.23 2.38
C ILE A 14 11.03 9.06 2.32
N GLU A 15 11.67 8.86 1.16
CA GLU A 15 12.70 7.85 0.98
C GLU A 15 14.07 8.36 1.42
N ASP A 16 14.38 9.61 1.06
CA ASP A 16 15.62 10.27 1.45
C ASP A 16 15.40 11.77 1.65
N GLN A 17 16.18 12.36 2.56
CA GLN A 17 16.10 13.77 2.92
C GLN A 17 16.80 14.67 1.88
N GLU A 18 17.86 14.20 1.23
CA GLU A 18 18.57 14.96 0.19
C GLU A 18 19.10 14.04 -0.91
N ASP A 19 18.75 14.34 -2.17
CA ASP A 19 19.49 13.90 -3.34
C ASP A 19 20.77 14.75 -3.52
N ALA A 20 21.59 14.42 -4.52
CA ALA A 20 22.83 15.17 -4.81
C ALA A 20 22.63 16.68 -5.08
N ASN A 21 21.39 17.14 -5.26
CA ASN A 21 21.00 18.53 -5.48
C ASN A 21 20.21 19.12 -4.30
N GLY A 22 20.10 18.42 -3.16
CA GLY A 22 19.37 18.87 -1.98
C GLY A 22 17.85 18.73 -2.08
N GLN A 23 17.33 17.87 -2.95
CA GLN A 23 15.90 17.64 -3.12
C GLN A 23 15.42 16.41 -2.33
N LEU A 24 14.21 16.47 -1.80
CA LEU A 24 13.57 15.33 -1.13
C LEU A 24 13.18 14.25 -2.13
N ILE A 25 13.54 13.00 -1.83
CA ILE A 25 13.10 11.84 -2.61
C ILE A 25 11.84 11.27 -1.97
N LEU A 26 10.75 11.27 -2.72
CA LEU A 26 9.42 10.89 -2.24
C LEU A 26 8.85 9.72 -3.04
N SER A 27 8.19 8.78 -2.37
CA SER A 27 7.55 7.62 -2.99
C SER A 27 6.10 7.46 -2.57
N ARG A 28 5.21 7.69 -3.53
CA ARG A 28 3.78 7.42 -3.37
C ARG A 28 3.47 5.93 -3.29
N LYS A 29 4.25 5.10 -4.01
CA LYS A 29 4.07 3.65 -4.00
C LYS A 29 4.32 3.08 -2.60
N LYS A 30 5.40 3.51 -1.94
CA LYS A 30 5.69 3.08 -0.56
C LYS A 30 4.68 3.63 0.44
N ALA A 31 4.20 4.86 0.25
CA ALA A 31 3.16 5.43 1.11
C ALA A 31 1.90 4.55 1.13
N LYS A 32 1.42 4.14 -0.05
CA LYS A 32 0.25 3.26 -0.18
C LYS A 32 0.44 1.90 0.48
N ILE A 33 1.58 1.26 0.27
CA ILE A 33 1.89 -0.03 0.89
C ILE A 33 1.90 0.10 2.42
N LYS A 34 2.48 1.18 2.96
CA LYS A 34 2.49 1.44 4.40
C LYS A 34 1.09 1.66 4.96
N GLN A 35 0.24 2.40 4.25
CA GLN A 35 -1.17 2.58 4.63
C GLN A 35 -1.94 1.25 4.62
N ALA A 36 -1.75 0.42 3.60
CA ALA A 36 -2.36 -0.90 3.52
C ALA A 36 -1.95 -1.78 4.72
N TRP A 37 -0.66 -1.77 5.10
CA TRP A 37 -0.20 -2.47 6.30
C TRP A 37 -0.85 -1.96 7.58
N ASN A 38 -0.98 -0.64 7.75
CA ASN A 38 -1.67 -0.07 8.91
C ASN A 38 -3.13 -0.53 8.97
N ALA A 39 -3.83 -0.59 7.83
CA ALA A 39 -5.19 -1.11 7.77
C ALA A 39 -5.25 -2.60 8.15
N ILE A 40 -4.30 -3.41 7.69
CA ILE A 40 -4.20 -4.83 8.05
C ILE A 40 -3.99 -5.02 9.56
N TYR A 41 -3.08 -4.25 10.17
CA TYR A 41 -2.88 -4.30 11.63
C TYR A 41 -4.12 -3.89 12.41
N ALA A 42 -4.80 -2.82 11.98
CA ALA A 42 -6.03 -2.38 12.61
C ALA A 42 -7.14 -3.43 12.49
N ALA A 43 -7.25 -4.09 11.33
CA ALA A 43 -8.23 -5.16 11.13
C ALA A 43 -7.92 -6.39 12.00
N LEU A 44 -6.65 -6.72 12.20
CA LEU A 44 -6.24 -7.79 13.11
C LEU A 44 -6.62 -7.46 14.57
N GLU A 45 -6.41 -6.22 15.00
CA GLU A 45 -6.73 -5.78 16.37
C GLU A 45 -8.24 -5.73 16.63
N ASN A 46 -9.02 -5.32 15.63
CA ASN A 46 -10.46 -5.13 15.73
C ASN A 46 -11.28 -6.32 15.19
N ASP A 47 -10.63 -7.45 14.88
CA ASP A 47 -11.23 -8.64 14.28
C ASP A 47 -12.17 -8.31 13.08
N THR A 48 -11.70 -7.40 12.24
CA THR A 48 -12.46 -6.86 11.10
C THR A 48 -12.14 -7.64 9.84
N VAL A 49 -13.18 -7.98 9.07
CA VAL A 49 -13.02 -8.66 7.78
C VAL A 49 -12.48 -7.68 6.74
N LEU A 50 -11.37 -8.04 6.10
CA LEU A 50 -10.79 -7.30 4.98
C LEU A 50 -11.25 -7.89 3.65
N GLU A 51 -11.57 -7.01 2.70
CA GLU A 51 -11.90 -7.39 1.33
C GLU A 51 -10.64 -7.46 0.46
N GLY A 52 -10.56 -8.50 -0.38
CA GLY A 52 -9.41 -8.71 -1.26
C GLY A 52 -9.79 -9.46 -2.52
N VAL A 53 -8.98 -9.29 -3.57
CA VAL A 53 -9.20 -9.95 -4.86
C VAL A 53 -8.25 -11.13 -5.01
N VAL A 54 -8.81 -12.31 -5.30
CA VAL A 54 -8.01 -13.50 -5.61
C VAL A 54 -7.30 -13.29 -6.95
N LYS A 55 -5.97 -13.30 -6.93
CA LYS A 55 -5.13 -13.15 -8.14
C LYS A 55 -4.87 -14.48 -8.82
N ARG A 56 -4.53 -15.51 -8.05
CA ARG A 56 -4.17 -16.82 -8.60
C ARG A 56 -4.38 -17.96 -7.61
N ARG A 57 -4.70 -19.14 -8.15
CA ARG A 57 -4.72 -20.40 -7.41
C ARG A 57 -3.39 -21.11 -7.57
N THR A 58 -2.82 -21.56 -6.45
CA THR A 58 -1.62 -22.41 -6.41
C THR A 58 -2.01 -23.82 -5.99
N LYS A 59 -1.05 -24.76 -6.01
CA LYS A 59 -1.29 -26.14 -5.58
C LYS A 59 -1.63 -26.26 -4.09
N GLY A 60 -1.23 -25.27 -3.27
CA GLY A 60 -1.38 -25.31 -1.81
C GLY A 60 -2.38 -24.30 -1.24
N GLY A 61 -2.95 -23.43 -2.06
CA GLY A 61 -3.77 -22.32 -1.56
C GLY A 61 -4.03 -21.24 -2.61
N LEU A 62 -4.54 -20.10 -2.16
CA LEU A 62 -4.91 -18.96 -2.99
C LEU A 62 -4.03 -17.77 -2.67
N ILE A 63 -3.61 -17.04 -3.70
CA ILE A 63 -2.94 -15.75 -3.53
C ILE A 63 -3.97 -14.67 -3.80
N MET A 64 -4.14 -13.78 -2.83
CA MET A 64 -5.04 -12.64 -2.90
C MET A 64 -4.25 -11.34 -2.78
N GLU A 65 -4.79 -10.25 -3.33
CA GLU A 65 -4.25 -8.90 -3.21
C GLU A 65 -5.27 -8.01 -2.49
N MET A 66 -4.80 -7.27 -1.49
CA MET A 66 -5.55 -6.30 -0.70
C MET A 66 -4.74 -5.00 -0.66
N ASP A 67 -5.29 -3.91 -1.20
CA ASP A 67 -4.67 -2.58 -1.20
C ASP A 67 -3.18 -2.53 -1.63
N GLY A 68 -2.80 -3.41 -2.56
CA GLY A 68 -1.43 -3.49 -3.09
C GLY A 68 -0.47 -4.37 -2.28
N VAL A 69 -0.98 -5.08 -1.26
CA VAL A 69 -0.27 -6.13 -0.51
C VAL A 69 -0.78 -7.50 -0.95
N GLU A 70 0.13 -8.44 -1.20
CA GLU A 70 -0.22 -9.84 -1.50
C GLU A 70 -0.28 -10.68 -0.22
N ALA A 71 -1.30 -11.53 -0.10
CA ALA A 71 -1.49 -12.47 0.98
C ALA A 71 -1.79 -13.88 0.46
N PHE A 72 -1.54 -14.90 1.30
CA PHE A 72 -1.78 -16.30 1.00
C PHE A 72 -2.86 -16.86 1.93
N LEU A 73 -3.83 -17.57 1.35
CA LEU A 73 -4.90 -18.32 2.02
C LEU A 73 -4.70 -19.83 1.83
#